data_AF-D7M685-F1
#
_entry.id   AF-D7M685-F1
#
_cell.length_a   1.000
_cell.length_b   1.000
_cell.length_c   1.000
_cell.angle_alpha   90.00
_cell.angle_beta   90.00
_cell.angle_gamma   90.00
#
_symmetry.space_group_name_H-M   'P 1'
#
loop_
_entity.id
_entity.type
_entity.pdbx_description
1 polymer ?
#
loop_
_entity_poly.entity_id
_entity_poly.type
_entity_poly.pdbx_seq_one_letter_code
_entity_poly.pdbx_strand_id
1 'polypeptide(L)'
;MPEWPPENPFEHSKLLSSYELQDNDWIRLYLELAVSTTNRATVMVHDDLSNLMIVQVVIDTTPQDVDLVFNRTNFAIVYIMYKDSCEARVGKDVDRVAIVRRAFDEQRGCFSLVGKTLSLPKE
;
A
#
# COMPACT_ATOMS: atom_id res chain seq x y z
N MET A 1 -6.19 3.49 11.08
CA MET A 1 -5.53 2.77 9.96
C MET A 1 -6.30 3.07 8.69
N PRO A 2 -5.68 3.12 7.50
CA PRO A 2 -6.46 3.24 6.28
C PRO A 2 -7.35 2.00 6.09
N GLU A 3 -8.51 2.20 5.47
CA GLU A 3 -9.54 1.18 5.32
C GLU A 3 -9.79 0.85 3.85
N TRP A 4 -10.34 -0.35 3.64
CA TRP A 4 -10.79 -0.76 2.32
C TRP A 4 -12.05 0.06 1.97
N PRO A 5 -12.12 0.66 0.78
CA PRO A 5 -13.28 1.47 0.39
C PRO A 5 -14.51 0.57 0.16
N PRO A 6 -15.74 1.13 0.21
CA PRO A 6 -16.97 0.37 0.01
C PRO A 6 -17.04 -0.28 -1.38
N GLU A 7 -16.52 0.40 -2.39
CA GLU A 7 -16.39 -0.11 -3.76
C GLU A 7 -14.96 -0.59 -4.00
N ASN A 8 -14.79 -1.60 -4.84
CA ASN A 8 -13.47 -2.13 -5.16
C ASN A 8 -12.63 -1.03 -5.86
N PRO A 9 -11.50 -0.58 -5.26
CA PRO A 9 -10.73 0.51 -5.82
C PRO A 9 -10.11 0.14 -7.17
N PHE A 10 -10.00 -1.16 -7.48
CA PHE A 10 -9.38 -1.67 -8.70
C PHE A 10 -10.35 -1.79 -9.89
N GLU A 11 -11.67 -1.65 -9.69
CA GLU A 11 -12.67 -1.78 -10.76
C GLU A 11 -12.91 -0.50 -11.56
N HIS A 12 -12.68 0.67 -10.95
CA HIS A 12 -13.08 1.96 -11.53
C HIS A 12 -11.94 2.98 -11.68
N SER A 13 -10.71 2.62 -11.32
CA SER A 13 -9.60 3.56 -11.28
C SER A 13 -8.60 3.38 -12.42
N LYS A 14 -7.84 4.46 -12.68
CA LYS A 14 -6.75 4.46 -13.66
C LYS A 14 -5.66 3.50 -13.19
N LEU A 15 -5.68 2.29 -13.75
CA LEU A 15 -4.61 1.31 -13.69
C LEU A 15 -3.28 1.97 -14.06
N LEU A 16 -2.35 2.06 -13.10
CA LEU A 16 -0.96 2.32 -13.43
C LEU A 16 -0.40 1.06 -14.09
N SER A 17 0.07 1.23 -15.31
CA SER A 17 0.74 0.18 -16.07
C SER A 17 2.09 -0.21 -15.45
N SER A 18 2.61 -1.39 -15.79
CA SER A 18 3.91 -1.86 -15.30
C SER A 18 5.08 -0.92 -15.62
N TYR A 19 5.03 -0.18 -16.73
CA TYR A 19 6.05 0.81 -17.11
C TYR A 19 5.96 2.09 -16.26
N GLU A 20 4.76 2.57 -15.95
CA GLU A 20 4.56 3.68 -15.01
C GLU A 20 4.99 3.30 -13.59
N LEU A 21 4.88 2.03 -13.22
CA LEU A 21 5.32 1.54 -11.90
C LEU A 21 6.85 1.43 -11.78
N GLN A 22 7.55 1.16 -12.88
CA GLN A 22 9.01 0.99 -12.89
C GLN A 22 9.77 2.31 -12.67
N ASP A 23 9.15 3.45 -12.97
CA ASP A 23 9.69 4.80 -12.73
C ASP A 23 9.27 5.38 -11.35
N ASN A 24 8.50 4.61 -10.56
CA ASN A 24 7.93 5.05 -9.28
C ASN A 24 8.46 4.20 -8.11
N ASP A 25 9.75 4.34 -7.80
CA ASP A 25 10.44 3.67 -6.68
C ASP A 25 9.73 3.85 -5.33
N TRP A 26 9.03 4.97 -5.14
CA TRP A 26 8.30 5.26 -3.91
C TRP A 26 7.10 4.32 -3.68
N ILE A 27 6.47 3.79 -4.74
CA ILE A 27 5.39 2.80 -4.61
C ILE A 27 5.97 1.50 -4.04
N ARG A 28 7.12 1.09 -4.56
CA ARG A 28 7.84 -0.07 -4.07
C ARG A 28 8.21 0.08 -2.59
N LEU A 29 8.76 1.23 -2.23
CA LEU A 29 9.07 1.58 -0.85
C LEU A 29 7.85 1.48 0.06
N TYR A 30 6.69 1.99 -0.37
CA TYR A 30 5.47 1.97 0.43
C TYR A 30 4.97 0.54 0.67
N LEU A 31 5.03 -0.32 -0.36
CA LEU A 31 4.70 -1.73 -0.24
C LEU A 31 5.64 -2.44 0.76
N GLU A 32 6.95 -2.25 0.60
CA GLU A 32 7.96 -2.87 1.45
C GLU A 32 7.80 -2.47 2.92
N LEU A 33 7.51 -1.20 3.19
CA LEU A 33 7.22 -0.71 4.54
C LEU A 33 5.93 -1.31 5.12
N ALA A 34 4.85 -1.42 4.32
CA ALA A 34 3.61 -2.03 4.76
C ALA A 34 3.78 -3.52 5.11
N VAL A 35 4.53 -4.27 4.30
CA VAL A 35 4.86 -5.67 4.56
C VAL A 35 5.76 -5.80 5.79
N SER A 36 6.79 -4.97 5.91
CA SER A 36 7.74 -5.00 7.03
C SER A 36 7.10 -4.68 8.37
N THR A 37 6.14 -3.76 8.39
CA THR A 37 5.39 -3.42 9.61
C THR A 37 4.38 -4.50 9.99
N THR A 38 3.75 -5.16 9.02
CA THR A 38 2.74 -6.20 9.28
C THR A 38 3.37 -7.55 9.62
N ASN A 39 4.49 -7.92 8.98
CA ASN A 39 5.15 -9.23 9.09
C ASN A 39 6.56 -9.13 9.67
N ARG A 40 6.77 -8.21 10.62
CA ARG A 40 8.09 -7.82 11.14
C ARG A 40 8.98 -9.00 11.53
N ALA A 41 8.43 -9.98 12.25
CA ALA A 41 9.18 -11.15 12.70
C ALA A 41 9.69 -12.00 11.53
N THR A 42 8.84 -12.26 10.53
CA THR A 42 9.20 -13.05 9.35
C THR A 42 10.19 -12.32 8.45
N VAL A 43 10.01 -11.01 8.25
CA VAL A 43 10.93 -10.20 7.44
C VAL A 43 12.33 -10.17 8.06
N MET A 44 12.46 -10.03 9.38
CA MET A 44 13.77 -10.07 10.05
C MET A 44 14.52 -11.40 9.89
N VAL A 45 13.81 -12.50 9.67
CA VAL A 45 14.41 -13.85 9.55
C VAL A 45 14.75 -14.19 8.10
N HIS A 46 13.89 -13.80 7.16
CA HIS A 46 14.04 -14.20 5.76
C HIS A 46 14.61 -13.10 4.86
N ASP A 47 14.63 -11.84 5.32
CA ASP A 47 15.14 -10.60 4.68
C ASP A 47 14.79 -10.41 3.20
N ASP A 48 13.81 -11.16 2.70
CA ASP A 48 13.52 -11.26 1.29
C ASP A 48 12.21 -10.54 0.96
N LEU A 49 12.31 -9.22 0.79
CA LEU A 49 11.26 -8.42 0.18
C LEU A 49 11.31 -8.50 -1.35
N SER A 50 12.35 -9.09 -1.96
CA SER A 50 12.49 -9.18 -3.42
C SER A 50 11.38 -10.02 -4.07
N ASN A 51 10.83 -10.98 -3.31
CA ASN A 51 9.67 -11.83 -3.67
C ASN A 51 8.34 -11.10 -3.89
N LEU A 52 8.27 -9.81 -3.58
CA LEU A 52 7.06 -9.02 -3.80
C LEU A 52 6.96 -8.65 -5.29
N MET A 53 5.82 -8.88 -5.92
CA MET A 53 5.55 -8.48 -7.30
C MET A 53 4.31 -7.60 -7.34
N ILE A 54 4.47 -6.33 -7.72
CA ILE A 54 3.35 -5.39 -7.85
C ILE A 54 2.55 -5.79 -9.10
N VAL A 55 1.23 -5.92 -8.94
CA VAL A 55 0.29 -6.28 -10.02
C VAL A 55 -0.47 -5.05 -10.48
N GLN A 56 -1.02 -4.27 -9.55
CA GLN A 56 -1.84 -3.10 -9.86
C GLN A 56 -1.73 -2.06 -8.75
N VAL A 57 -1.79 -0.79 -9.12
CA VAL A 57 -1.78 0.32 -8.16
C VAL A 57 -2.86 1.32 -8.48
N VAL A 58 -3.49 1.82 -7.42
CA VAL A 58 -4.50 2.87 -7.45
C VAL A 58 -4.10 3.94 -6.45
N ILE A 59 -4.14 5.20 -6.88
CA ILE A 59 -3.87 6.35 -6.04
C ILE A 59 -5.16 7.16 -5.93
N ASP A 60 -5.75 7.15 -4.75
CA ASP A 60 -6.91 7.95 -4.41
C ASP A 60 -6.45 9.23 -3.69
N THR A 61 -6.67 10.38 -4.32
CA THR A 61 -6.36 11.71 -3.76
C THR A 61 -7.60 12.40 -3.22
N THR A 62 -8.74 11.70 -3.14
CA THR A 62 -9.99 12.27 -2.62
C THR A 62 -9.80 12.57 -1.13
N PRO A 63 -10.01 13.82 -0.68
CA PRO A 63 -9.83 14.17 0.73
C PRO A 63 -10.77 13.36 1.62
N GLN A 64 -10.27 12.79 2.72
CA GLN A 64 -11.13 12.26 3.79
C GLN A 64 -11.46 13.35 4.81
N ASP A 65 -12.61 13.21 5.49
CA ASP A 65 -13.08 14.15 6.52
C ASP A 65 -12.02 14.42 7.59
N VAL A 66 -11.28 13.39 8.00
CA VAL A 66 -10.21 13.53 9.01
C VAL A 66 -9.06 14.41 8.52
N ASP A 67 -8.74 14.41 7.23
CA ASP A 67 -7.61 15.15 6.69
C ASP A 67 -7.96 16.63 6.42
N LEU A 68 -9.24 16.92 6.16
CA LEU A 68 -9.78 18.30 6.18
C LEU A 68 -9.66 18.90 7.59
N VAL A 69 -9.94 18.12 8.64
CA VAL A 69 -9.83 18.56 10.04
C VAL A 69 -8.39 18.88 10.44
N PHE A 70 -7.41 18.15 9.90
CA PHE A 70 -5.99 18.37 10.22
C PHE A 70 -5.26 19.30 9.23
N ASN A 71 -5.97 19.92 8.28
CA ASN A 71 -5.39 20.78 7.23
C ASN A 71 -4.18 20.14 6.51
N ARG A 72 -4.25 18.81 6.30
CA ARG A 72 -3.16 18.06 5.68
C ARG A 72 -3.22 18.24 4.18
N THR A 73 -2.09 18.62 3.59
CA THR A 73 -1.93 18.76 2.14
C THR A 73 -1.29 17.49 1.57
N ASN A 74 -1.44 17.29 0.26
CA ASN A 74 -0.84 16.15 -0.46
C ASN A 74 -1.26 14.77 0.11
N PHE A 75 -2.50 14.68 0.58
CA PHE A 75 -3.12 13.44 1.00
C PHE A 75 -3.28 12.48 -0.18
N ALA A 76 -2.95 11.21 0.03
CA ALA A 76 -3.37 10.14 -0.86
C ALA A 76 -3.46 8.80 -0.13
N ILE A 77 -4.40 7.96 -0.56
CA ILE A 77 -4.42 6.54 -0.25
C ILE A 77 -3.94 5.78 -1.48
N VAL A 78 -2.97 4.92 -1.27
CA VAL A 78 -2.36 4.09 -2.30
C VAL A 78 -2.76 2.65 -2.02
N TYR A 79 -3.53 2.08 -2.94
CA TYR A 79 -3.90 0.67 -2.93
C TYR A 79 -2.96 -0.06 -3.87
N ILE A 80 -2.25 -1.06 -3.35
CA ILE A 80 -1.24 -1.81 -4.10
C ILE A 80 -1.65 -3.27 -4.06
N MET A 81 -2.14 -3.79 -5.17
CA MET A 81 -2.34 -5.23 -5.36
C MET A 81 -0.99 -5.85 -5.72
N TYR A 82 -0.58 -6.87 -4.99
CA TYR A 82 0.72 -7.51 -5.18
C TYR A 82 0.65 -9.01 -4.92
N LYS A 83 1.63 -9.72 -5.48
CA LYS A 83 1.90 -11.12 -5.18
C LYS A 83 3.08 -11.23 -4.23
N ASP A 84 2.99 -12.17 -3.29
CA ASP A 84 4.07 -12.53 -2.39
C ASP A 84 4.36 -14.03 -2.51
N SER A 85 5.53 -14.39 -3.05
CA SER A 85 5.93 -15.79 -3.16
C SER A 85 6.58 -16.35 -1.87
N CYS A 86 6.75 -15.53 -0.83
CA CYS A 86 7.32 -15.99 0.43
C CYS A 86 6.29 -16.78 1.25
N GLU A 87 6.29 -18.10 1.11
CA GLU A 87 5.36 -18.99 1.84
C GLU A 87 5.42 -18.79 3.36
N ALA A 88 6.58 -18.43 3.93
CA ALA A 88 6.71 -18.14 5.36
C ALA A 88 5.91 -16.90 5.80
N ARG A 89 5.65 -15.94 4.90
CA ARG A 89 4.83 -14.75 5.17
C ARG A 89 3.35 -14.98 4.90
N VAL A 90 3.04 -15.64 3.78
CA VAL A 90 1.67 -15.63 3.24
C VAL A 90 1.04 -17.02 3.07
N GLY A 91 1.80 -18.09 3.34
CA GLY A 91 1.36 -19.46 3.13
C GLY A 91 1.14 -19.76 1.64
N LYS A 92 0.04 -20.45 1.33
CA LYS A 92 -0.34 -20.81 -0.06
C LYS A 92 -1.08 -19.71 -0.82
N ASP A 93 -1.33 -18.58 -0.17
CA ASP A 93 -2.10 -17.49 -0.74
C ASP A 93 -1.20 -16.31 -1.10
N VAL A 94 -0.98 -16.12 -2.40
CA VAL A 94 0.01 -15.17 -2.91
C VAL A 94 -0.59 -13.79 -3.13
N ASP A 95 -1.90 -13.68 -3.36
CA ASP A 95 -2.54 -12.42 -3.74
C ASP A 95 -2.89 -11.58 -2.51
N ARG A 96 -2.34 -10.37 -2.48
CA ARG A 96 -2.40 -9.48 -1.33
C ARG A 96 -2.70 -8.05 -1.76
N VAL A 97 -3.23 -7.26 -0.83
CA VAL A 97 -3.32 -5.82 -1.02
C VAL A 97 -2.65 -5.09 0.14
N ALA A 98 -1.80 -4.12 -0.20
CA ALA A 98 -1.34 -3.12 0.74
C ALA A 98 -2.20 -1.86 0.58
N ILE A 99 -2.65 -1.31 1.70
CA ILE A 99 -3.35 -0.03 1.75
C ILE A 99 -2.45 0.93 2.51
N VAL A 100 -2.00 2.01 1.85
CA VAL A 100 -1.04 2.96 2.41
C VAL A 100 -1.58 4.37 2.30
N ARG A 101 -1.81 5.01 3.44
CA ARG A 101 -2.14 6.45 3.50
C ARG A 101 -0.86 7.25 3.67
N ARG A 102 -0.65 8.23 2.79
CA ARG A 102 0.34 9.30 2.96
C ARG A 102 -0.37 10.63 3.24
N ALA A 103 0.25 11.45 4.08
CA ALA A 103 -0.18 12.83 4.28
C ALA A 103 1.00 13.70 4.70
N PHE A 104 1.01 14.94 4.22
CA PHE A 104 1.98 15.95 4.62
C PHE A 104 1.30 17.05 5.44
N ASP A 105 1.82 17.31 6.63
CA ASP A 105 1.42 18.42 7.48
C ASP A 105 2.39 19.57 7.22
N GLU A 106 1.97 20.57 6.45
CA GLU A 106 2.80 21.74 6.11
C GLU A 106 3.15 22.59 7.33
N GLN A 107 2.23 22.70 8.29
CA GLN A 107 2.42 23.50 9.50
C GLN A 107 3.56 22.94 10.35
N ARG A 108 3.65 21.61 10.42
CA ARG A 108 4.67 20.90 11.19
C ARG A 108 5.88 20.46 10.37
N GLY A 109 5.82 20.59 9.04
CA GLY A 109 6.81 20.02 8.12
C GLY A 109 6.92 18.49 8.24
N CYS A 110 5.82 17.81 8.56
CA CYS A 110 5.84 16.39 8.94
C CYS A 110 5.19 15.52 7.87
N PHE A 111 5.92 14.50 7.42
CA PHE A 111 5.40 13.47 6.52
C PHE A 111 4.98 12.24 7.31
N SER A 112 3.75 11.77 7.10
CA SER A 112 3.22 10.58 7.74
C SER A 112 2.86 9.52 6.72
N LEU A 113 3.26 8.28 7.02
CA LEU A 113 2.93 7.09 6.25
C LEU A 113 2.32 6.06 7.20
N VAL A 114 1.12 5.60 6.90
CA VAL A 114 0.43 4.57 7.70
C VAL A 114 -0.16 3.55 6.75
N GLY A 115 0.16 2.27 6.92
CA GLY A 115 -0.35 1.22 6.05
C GLY A 115 -0.48 -0.14 6.71
N LYS A 116 -1.19 -1.04 6.03
CA LYS A 116 -1.40 -2.45 6.40
C LYS A 116 -1.45 -3.31 5.15
N THR A 117 -1.26 -4.62 5.33
CA THR A 117 -1.50 -5.63 4.31
C THR A 117 -2.75 -6.46 4.63
N LEU A 118 -3.45 -6.91 3.60
CA LEU A 118 -4.65 -7.74 3.66
C LEU A 118 -4.50 -8.93 2.70
N SER A 119 -5.04 -10.09 3.07
CA SER A 119 -5.30 -11.20 2.13
C SER A 119 -6.56 -10.90 1.33
N LEU A 120 -6.51 -11.16 0.02
CA LEU A 120 -7.73 -11.19 -0.78
C LEU A 120 -8.41 -12.56 -0.61
N PRO A 121 -9.72 -12.61 -0.33
CA PRO A 121 -10.45 -13.87 -0.38
C PRO A 121 -10.35 -14.45 -1.80
N LYS A 122 -10.07 -15.75 -1.91
CA LYS A 122 -10.29 -16.48 -3.17
C LYS A 122 -11.80 -16.65 -3.35
N GLU A 123 -12.35 -16.13 -4.44
CA GLU A 123 -13.73 -16.41 -4.88
C GLU A 123 -13.95 -17.92 -5.11
#